data_AF-A0A7G6Y5H1-F1
#
_entry.id   AF-A0A7G6Y5H1-F1
#
_cell.length_a   1.000
_cell.length_b   1.000
_cell.length_c   1.000
_cell.angle_alpha   90.00
_cell.angle_beta   90.00
_cell.angle_gamma   90.00
#
_symmetry.space_group_name_H-M   'P 1'
#
loop_
_entity.id
_entity.type
_entity.pdbx_description
1 polymer ?
#
loop_
_entity_poly.entity_id
_entity_poly.type
_entity_poly.pdbx_seq_one_letter_code
_entity_poly.pdbx_strand_id
1 'polypeptide(L)'
;MEEKTIRIVVAAGLCVALLGAGGVGPAAIGALYLAVVTAALVQHDLRELRLPDALVLPGAAFVAVGAVWSALGFGGWLVVGAALVCGVGTLVGFVVLASGGGLGMGDVKLAAVLAAALAAVVAERGPPLGEVVAVVGCWAVVSLAAGAVVASVVLPRRVVGRGLRAELPFGPVLLGVFWGFVLLG
;
A
#
# COMPACT_ATOMS: atom_id res chain seq x y z
N MET A 1 -21.18 -10.52 15.19
CA MET A 1 -21.40 -10.78 13.75
C MET A 1 -20.95 -9.61 12.88
N GLU A 2 -21.12 -8.36 13.32
CA GLU A 2 -20.77 -7.15 12.53
C GLU A 2 -19.34 -7.11 11.99
N GLU A 3 -18.31 -7.46 12.77
CA GLU A 3 -16.91 -7.29 12.35
C GLU A 3 -16.54 -8.13 11.12
N LYS A 4 -17.03 -9.38 11.04
CA LYS A 4 -16.78 -10.25 9.88
C LYS A 4 -17.51 -9.72 8.63
N THR A 5 -18.74 -9.25 8.80
CA THR A 5 -19.54 -8.68 7.72
C THR A 5 -18.87 -7.44 7.13
N ILE A 6 -18.37 -6.53 7.96
CA ILE A 6 -17.68 -5.31 7.49
C ILE A 6 -16.43 -5.69 6.67
N ARG A 7 -15.61 -6.64 7.14
CA ARG A 7 -14.42 -7.08 6.40
C ARG A 7 -14.77 -7.65 5.02
N ILE A 8 -15.80 -8.50 4.97
CA ILE A 8 -16.27 -9.11 3.71
C ILE A 8 -16.79 -8.03 2.75
N VAL A 9 -17.59 -7.08 3.25
CA VAL A 9 -18.15 -5.99 2.42
C VAL A 9 -17.07 -5.08 1.87
N VAL A 10 -16.09 -4.69 2.69
CA VAL A 10 -14.96 -3.85 2.23
C VAL A 10 -14.12 -4.60 1.20
N ALA A 11 -13.77 -5.87 1.46
CA ALA A 11 -13.01 -6.69 0.53
C ALA A 11 -13.76 -6.86 -0.80
N ALA A 12 -15.03 -7.24 -0.75
CA ALA A 12 -15.86 -7.40 -1.93
C ALA A 12 -16.00 -6.08 -2.71
N GLY A 13 -16.25 -4.97 -2.01
CA GLY A 13 -16.35 -3.64 -2.62
C GLY A 13 -15.08 -3.22 -3.35
N LEU A 14 -13.91 -3.41 -2.72
CA LEU A 14 -12.62 -3.09 -3.33
C LEU A 14 -12.29 -4.02 -4.50
N CYS A 15 -12.58 -5.33 -4.40
CA CYS A 15 -12.41 -6.25 -5.52
C CYS A 15 -13.30 -5.88 -6.70
N VAL A 16 -14.58 -5.56 -6.45
CA VAL A 16 -15.52 -5.15 -7.50
C VAL A 16 -15.08 -3.83 -8.12
N ALA A 17 -14.69 -2.84 -7.32
CA ALA A 17 -14.18 -1.56 -7.80
C ALA A 17 -12.92 -1.73 -8.65
N LEU A 18 -11.99 -2.58 -8.20
CA LEU A 18 -10.77 -2.89 -8.93
C LEU A 18 -11.10 -3.51 -10.29
N LEU A 19 -11.91 -4.57 -10.31
CA LEU A 19 -12.31 -5.25 -11.55
C LEU A 19 -13.12 -4.34 -12.49
N GLY A 20 -13.87 -3.37 -11.94
CA GLY A 20 -14.63 -2.38 -12.70
C GLY A 20 -13.80 -1.24 -13.29
N ALA A 21 -12.58 -1.00 -12.79
CA ALA A 21 -11.71 0.09 -13.26
C ALA A 21 -11.18 -0.10 -14.69
N GLY A 22 -11.31 -1.30 -15.26
CA GLY A 22 -10.82 -1.62 -16.61
C GLY A 22 -9.29 -1.74 -16.69
N GLY A 23 -8.78 -2.47 -17.68
CA GLY A 23 -7.33 -2.66 -17.87
C GLY A 23 -6.65 -3.47 -16.77
N VAL A 24 -7.40 -4.30 -16.05
CA VAL A 24 -6.94 -5.11 -14.93
C VAL A 24 -6.47 -6.47 -15.45
N GLY A 25 -5.16 -6.66 -15.56
CA GLY A 25 -4.57 -7.93 -15.96
C GLY A 25 -4.06 -8.75 -14.77
N PRO A 26 -3.27 -9.80 -15.02
CA PRO A 26 -2.66 -10.62 -13.97
C PRO A 26 -1.86 -9.84 -12.91
N ALA A 27 -1.33 -8.65 -13.22
CA ALA A 27 -0.58 -7.86 -12.25
C ALA A 27 -1.44 -7.39 -11.06
N ALA A 28 -2.76 -7.36 -11.22
CA ALA A 28 -3.71 -7.00 -10.17
C ALA A 28 -3.84 -8.02 -9.03
N ILE A 29 -3.25 -9.22 -9.14
CA ILE A 29 -3.31 -10.25 -8.09
C ILE A 29 -2.82 -9.70 -6.73
N GLY A 30 -1.75 -8.90 -6.73
CA GLY A 30 -1.28 -8.24 -5.52
C GLY A 30 -2.31 -7.27 -4.92
N ALA A 31 -2.95 -6.46 -5.75
CA ALA A 31 -4.01 -5.55 -5.33
C ALA A 31 -5.26 -6.31 -4.83
N LEU A 32 -5.64 -7.41 -5.47
CA LEU A 32 -6.75 -8.26 -5.02
C LEU A 32 -6.49 -8.85 -3.63
N TYR A 33 -5.27 -9.35 -3.37
CA TYR A 33 -4.89 -9.77 -2.03
C TYR A 33 -5.02 -8.63 -1.03
N LEU A 34 -4.49 -7.45 -1.38
CA LEU A 34 -4.59 -6.26 -0.54
C LEU A 34 -6.04 -5.85 -0.28
N ALA A 35 -6.96 -6.00 -1.23
CA ALA A 35 -8.38 -5.71 -1.04
C ALA A 35 -8.96 -6.58 0.08
N VAL A 36 -8.63 -7.87 0.07
CA VAL A 36 -9.07 -8.84 1.09
C VAL A 36 -8.52 -8.49 2.47
N VAL A 37 -7.25 -8.11 2.57
CA VAL A 37 -6.61 -7.84 3.86
C VAL A 37 -6.73 -6.40 4.35
N THR A 38 -7.16 -5.45 3.52
CA THR A 38 -7.24 -4.00 3.85
C THR A 38 -8.01 -3.76 5.14
N ALA A 39 -9.22 -4.33 5.27
CA ALA A 39 -10.03 -4.13 6.47
C ALA A 39 -9.37 -4.70 7.74
N ALA A 40 -8.67 -5.84 7.62
CA ALA A 40 -7.95 -6.43 8.75
C ALA A 40 -6.71 -5.59 9.13
N LEU A 41 -5.94 -5.11 8.14
CA LEU A 41 -4.78 -4.25 8.35
C LEU A 41 -5.18 -2.93 9.03
N VAL A 42 -6.24 -2.28 8.54
CA VAL A 42 -6.77 -1.05 9.16
C VAL A 42 -7.22 -1.29 10.59
N GLN A 43 -7.89 -2.41 10.86
CA GLN A 43 -8.34 -2.73 12.22
C GLN A 43 -7.18 -3.00 13.18
N HIS A 44 -6.17 -3.79 12.76
CA HIS A 44 -4.99 -4.03 13.58
C HIS A 44 -4.20 -2.75 13.82
N ASP A 45 -4.01 -1.92 12.80
CA ASP A 45 -3.26 -0.67 12.95
C ASP A 45 -3.96 0.30 13.90
N LEU A 46 -5.29 0.44 13.82
CA LEU A 46 -6.05 1.30 14.73
C LEU A 46 -6.13 0.76 16.17
N ARG A 47 -6.15 -0.56 16.37
CA ARG A 47 -6.30 -1.19 17.69
C ARG A 47 -4.97 -1.34 18.42
N GLU A 48 -3.95 -1.79 17.70
CA GLU A 48 -2.68 -2.24 18.27
C GLU A 48 -1.51 -1.32 17.92
N LEU A 49 -1.72 -0.34 17.03
CA LEU A 49 -0.66 0.55 16.49
C LEU A 49 0.53 -0.23 15.93
N ARG A 50 0.25 -1.45 15.46
CA ARG A 50 1.23 -2.40 14.94
C ARG A 50 0.62 -3.18 13.80
N LEU A 51 1.32 -3.18 12.68
CA LEU A 51 0.95 -3.97 11.50
C LEU A 51 1.58 -5.38 11.60
N PRO A 52 0.77 -6.46 11.52
CA PRO A 52 1.27 -7.81 11.58
C PRO A 52 1.98 -8.19 10.27
N ASP A 53 3.27 -8.56 10.37
CA ASP A 53 4.07 -9.07 9.25
C ASP A 53 3.40 -10.26 8.53
N ALA A 54 2.63 -11.06 9.28
CA ALA A 54 1.90 -12.20 8.75
C ALA A 54 0.82 -11.83 7.71
N LEU A 55 0.34 -10.58 7.71
CA LEU A 55 -0.59 -10.09 6.67
C LEU A 55 0.12 -9.32 5.56
N VAL A 56 1.21 -8.62 5.90
CA VAL A 56 1.94 -7.77 4.94
C VAL A 56 2.85 -8.58 4.03
N LEU A 57 3.65 -9.50 4.58
CA LEU A 57 4.65 -10.25 3.82
C LEU A 57 4.06 -11.16 2.74
N PRO A 58 2.93 -11.87 2.95
CA PRO A 58 2.31 -12.61 1.86
C PRO A 58 1.90 -11.70 0.69
N GLY A 59 1.61 -10.42 0.95
CA GLY A 59 1.31 -9.45 -0.11
C GLY A 59 2.43 -9.31 -1.13
N ALA A 60 3.70 -9.35 -0.69
CA ALA A 60 4.84 -9.35 -1.61
C ALA A 60 4.84 -10.60 -2.52
N ALA A 61 4.47 -11.76 -1.99
CA ALA A 61 4.36 -12.99 -2.77
C ALA A 61 3.22 -12.90 -3.80
N PHE A 62 2.05 -12.37 -3.44
CA PHE A 62 0.94 -12.17 -4.39
C PHE A 62 1.29 -11.13 -5.47
N VAL A 63 2.00 -10.06 -5.12
CA VAL A 63 2.53 -9.11 -6.11
C VAL A 63 3.50 -9.80 -7.06
N ALA A 64 4.43 -10.61 -6.55
CA ALA A 64 5.38 -11.35 -7.38
C ALA A 64 4.68 -12.33 -8.33
N VAL A 65 3.70 -13.09 -7.83
CA VAL A 65 2.89 -14.00 -8.65
C VAL A 65 2.17 -13.24 -9.77
N GLY A 66 1.53 -12.11 -9.46
CA GLY A 66 0.85 -11.29 -10.46
C GLY A 66 1.81 -10.71 -11.50
N ALA A 67 2.93 -10.16 -11.07
CA ALA A 67 3.93 -9.57 -11.96
C ALA A 67 4.58 -10.61 -12.88
N VAL A 68 4.91 -11.79 -12.35
CA VAL A 68 5.48 -12.89 -13.15
C VAL A 68 4.45 -13.44 -14.13
N TRP A 69 3.19 -13.63 -13.72
CA TRP A 69 2.14 -14.05 -14.64
C TRP A 69 1.97 -13.02 -15.76
N SER A 70 1.87 -11.74 -15.43
CA SER A 70 1.76 -10.66 -16.42
C SER A 70 2.94 -10.66 -17.40
N ALA A 71 4.17 -10.84 -16.89
CA ALA A 71 5.38 -10.92 -17.71
C ALA A 71 5.39 -12.13 -18.67
N LEU A 72 4.86 -13.28 -18.23
CA LEU A 72 4.77 -14.50 -19.05
C LEU A 72 3.65 -14.43 -20.09
N GLY A 73 2.57 -13.70 -19.81
CA GLY A 73 1.38 -13.67 -20.65
C GLY A 73 1.32 -12.52 -21.66
N PHE A 74 1.70 -11.30 -21.25
CA PHE A 74 1.31 -10.08 -21.96
C PHE A 74 2.37 -8.97 -22.02
N GLY A 75 3.22 -8.80 -20.99
CA GLY A 75 3.87 -7.50 -20.73
C GLY A 75 5.40 -7.45 -20.76
N GLY A 76 6.08 -8.57 -20.97
CA GLY A 76 7.54 -8.63 -20.84
C GLY A 76 8.03 -8.31 -19.42
N TRP A 77 9.35 -8.30 -19.22
CA TRP A 77 9.95 -8.19 -17.89
C TRP A 77 9.84 -6.80 -17.25
N LEU A 78 9.23 -5.83 -17.93
CA LEU A 78 9.04 -4.47 -17.42
C LEU A 78 8.17 -4.46 -16.16
N VAL A 79 7.09 -5.25 -16.11
CA VAL A 79 6.18 -5.32 -14.94
C VAL A 79 6.93 -5.78 -13.69
N VAL A 80 7.76 -6.83 -13.84
CA VAL A 80 8.59 -7.36 -12.74
C VAL A 80 9.65 -6.34 -12.34
N GLY A 81 10.34 -5.74 -13.31
CA GLY A 81 11.36 -4.71 -13.06
C GLY A 81 10.79 -3.49 -12.34
N ALA A 82 9.63 -3.00 -12.77
CA ALA A 82 8.95 -1.87 -12.15
C ALA A 82 8.52 -2.19 -10.72
N ALA A 83 7.89 -3.36 -10.49
CA ALA A 83 7.50 -3.81 -9.16
C ALA A 83 8.69 -3.89 -8.20
N LEU A 84 9.83 -4.43 -8.67
CA LEU A 84 11.05 -4.52 -7.87
C LEU A 84 11.66 -3.15 -7.59
N VAL A 85 11.86 -2.32 -8.61
CA VAL A 85 12.49 -0.99 -8.47
C VAL A 85 11.66 -0.11 -7.55
N CYS A 86 10.35 -0.04 -7.76
CA CYS A 86 9.46 0.76 -6.94
C CYS A 86 9.31 0.20 -5.52
N GLY A 87 9.12 -1.12 -5.37
CA GLY A 87 9.01 -1.76 -4.06
C GLY A 87 10.28 -1.59 -3.21
N VAL A 88 11.45 -1.89 -3.77
CA VAL A 88 12.74 -1.74 -3.08
C VAL A 88 13.07 -0.27 -2.85
N GLY A 89 12.83 0.60 -3.84
CA GLY A 89 13.06 2.04 -3.72
C GLY A 89 12.24 2.65 -2.59
N THR A 90 10.95 2.32 -2.51
CA THR A 90 10.08 2.74 -1.41
C THR A 90 10.52 2.15 -0.08
N LEU A 91 10.89 0.87 -0.03
CA LEU A 91 11.41 0.24 1.19
C LEU A 91 12.62 1.02 1.73
N VAL A 92 13.62 1.27 0.88
CA VAL A 92 14.84 2.01 1.26
C VAL A 92 14.50 3.42 1.73
N GLY A 93 13.68 4.15 0.96
CA GLY A 93 13.27 5.52 1.34
C GLY A 93 12.55 5.56 2.68
N PHE A 94 11.62 4.65 2.93
CA PHE A 94 10.87 4.58 4.18
C PHE A 94 11.70 4.05 5.35
N VAL A 95 12.69 3.16 5.14
CA VAL A 95 13.66 2.78 6.18
C VAL A 95 14.47 3.99 6.63
N VAL A 96 14.93 4.81 5.67
CA VAL A 96 15.66 6.05 5.99
C VAL A 96 14.78 6.98 6.83
N LEU A 97 13.52 7.18 6.45
CA LEU A 97 12.57 7.98 7.24
C LEU A 97 12.28 7.38 8.62
N ALA A 98 12.14 6.05 8.72
CA ALA A 98 11.87 5.34 9.97
C ALA A 98 13.03 5.48 10.97
N SER A 99 14.27 5.61 10.49
CA SER A 99 15.43 5.88 11.34
C SER A 99 15.34 7.20 12.12
N GLY A 100 14.52 8.15 11.64
CA GLY A 100 14.17 9.40 12.32
C GLY A 100 13.16 9.26 13.46
N GLY A 101 12.61 8.07 13.71
CA GLY A 101 11.77 7.77 14.89
C GLY A 101 10.28 8.08 14.76
N GLY A 102 9.77 8.35 13.55
CA GLY A 102 8.36 8.70 13.31
C GLY A 102 7.51 7.64 12.63
N LEU A 103 8.10 6.56 12.11
CA LEU A 103 7.40 5.57 11.27
C LEU A 103 7.76 4.15 11.69
N GLY A 104 6.75 3.29 11.84
CA GLY A 104 6.92 1.91 12.30
C GLY A 104 7.48 1.01 11.20
N MET A 105 8.29 0.01 11.55
CA MET A 105 8.82 -0.95 10.57
C MET A 105 7.72 -1.70 9.81
N GLY A 106 6.55 -1.89 10.43
CA GLY A 106 5.37 -2.45 9.77
C GLY A 106 4.88 -1.58 8.61
N ASP A 107 4.83 -0.25 8.81
CA ASP A 107 4.44 0.72 7.78
C ASP A 107 5.46 0.74 6.63
N VAL A 108 6.75 0.62 6.92
CA VAL A 108 7.82 0.54 5.90
C VAL A 108 7.59 -0.64 4.97
N LYS A 109 7.33 -1.83 5.54
CA LYS A 109 7.07 -3.05 4.77
C LYS A 109 5.77 -2.95 3.98
N LEU A 110 4.72 -2.40 4.60
CA LEU A 110 3.45 -2.19 3.93
C LEU A 110 3.64 -1.23 2.75
N ALA A 111 4.31 -0.09 2.94
CA ALA A 111 4.58 0.88 1.89
C ALA A 111 5.33 0.25 0.71
N ALA A 112 6.32 -0.60 0.97
CA ALA A 112 7.04 -1.33 -0.06
C ALA A 112 6.13 -2.27 -0.88
N VAL A 113 5.25 -3.02 -0.20
CA VAL A 113 4.28 -3.92 -0.86
C VAL A 113 3.27 -3.13 -1.69
N LEU A 114 2.74 -2.02 -1.15
CA LEU A 114 1.80 -1.15 -1.86
C LEU A 114 2.45 -0.50 -3.09
N ALA A 115 3.69 -0.01 -2.96
CA ALA A 115 4.45 0.55 -4.07
C ALA A 115 4.70 -0.48 -5.17
N ALA A 116 5.09 -1.71 -4.81
CA ALA A 116 5.31 -2.79 -5.76
C ALA A 116 4.01 -3.20 -6.48
N ALA A 117 2.90 -3.30 -5.74
CA ALA A 117 1.59 -3.61 -6.29
C ALA A 117 1.11 -2.51 -7.26
N LEU A 118 1.24 -1.24 -6.87
CA LEU A 118 0.86 -0.10 -7.70
C LEU A 118 1.71 -0.04 -8.97
N ALA A 119 3.04 -0.21 -8.84
CA ALA A 119 3.95 -0.24 -9.98
C ALA A 119 3.60 -1.36 -10.97
N ALA A 120 3.27 -2.56 -10.47
CA ALA A 120 2.90 -3.69 -11.32
C ALA A 120 1.61 -3.40 -12.11
N VAL A 121 0.57 -2.88 -11.44
CA VAL A 121 -0.71 -2.52 -12.09
C VAL A 121 -0.52 -1.42 -13.13
N VAL A 122 0.26 -0.39 -12.81
CA VAL A 122 0.52 0.73 -13.74
C VAL A 122 1.37 0.26 -14.92
N ALA A 123 2.44 -0.51 -14.67
CA ALA A 123 3.33 -1.00 -15.73
C ALA A 123 2.64 -1.97 -16.70
N GLU A 124 1.66 -2.74 -16.22
CA GLU A 124 0.87 -3.65 -17.07
C GLU A 124 0.08 -2.90 -18.17
N ARG A 125 -0.22 -1.62 -17.97
CA ARG A 125 -0.89 -0.76 -18.97
C ARG A 125 0.06 -0.32 -20.10
N GLY A 126 1.35 -0.64 -20.01
CA GLY A 126 2.36 -0.32 -21.00
C GLY A 126 3.00 1.09 -20.96
N PRO A 127 2.91 1.92 -19.90
CA PRO A 127 3.64 3.19 -19.85
C PRO A 127 5.16 2.95 -19.69
N PRO A 128 6.00 3.93 -20.08
CA PRO A 128 7.44 3.85 -19.85
C PRO A 128 7.77 3.83 -18.34
N LEU A 129 8.89 3.20 -17.97
CA LEU A 129 9.30 3.04 -16.57
C LEU A 129 9.34 4.36 -15.79
N GLY A 130 9.73 5.47 -16.44
CA GLY A 130 9.77 6.79 -15.82
C GLY A 130 8.41 7.28 -15.34
N GLU A 131 7.34 6.99 -16.08
CA GLU A 131 5.96 7.34 -15.67
C GLU A 131 5.50 6.45 -14.51
N VAL A 132 5.83 5.16 -14.53
CA VAL A 132 5.52 4.24 -13.41
C VAL A 132 6.17 4.74 -12.12
N VAL A 133 7.47 5.09 -12.18
CA VAL A 133 8.22 5.63 -11.05
C VAL A 133 7.63 6.96 -10.58
N ALA A 134 7.21 7.84 -11.51
CA ALA A 134 6.58 9.11 -11.16
C ALA A 134 5.24 8.93 -10.44
N VAL A 135 4.40 7.98 -10.89
CA VAL A 135 3.11 7.67 -10.24
C VAL A 135 3.33 7.13 -8.83
N VAL A 136 4.24 6.17 -8.66
CA VAL A 136 4.56 5.63 -7.33
C VAL A 136 5.20 6.68 -6.43
N GLY A 137 6.09 7.52 -6.97
CA GLY A 137 6.68 8.64 -6.24
C GLY A 137 5.62 9.64 -5.77
N CYS A 138 4.67 9.99 -6.63
CA CYS A 138 3.54 10.85 -6.29
C CYS A 138 2.68 10.22 -5.18
N TRP A 139 2.34 8.94 -5.31
CA TRP A 139 1.64 8.19 -4.27
C TRP A 139 2.37 8.24 -2.91
N ALA A 140 3.69 8.04 -2.91
CA ALA A 140 4.50 8.07 -1.69
C ALA A 140 4.50 9.47 -1.05
N VAL A 141 4.67 10.52 -1.85
CA VAL A 141 4.65 11.92 -1.37
C VAL A 141 3.28 12.29 -0.82
N VAL A 142 2.20 11.95 -1.52
CA VAL A 142 0.82 12.21 -1.06
C VAL A 142 0.55 11.46 0.25
N SER A 143 1.01 10.22 0.38
CA SER A 143 0.87 9.44 1.62
C SER A 143 1.61 10.08 2.78
N LEU A 144 2.84 10.55 2.57
CA LEU A 144 3.63 11.26 3.57
C LEU A 144 2.97 12.58 3.98
N ALA A 145 2.49 13.37 3.01
CA ALA A 145 1.80 14.62 3.27
C ALA A 145 0.48 14.40 4.03
N ALA A 146 -0.35 13.45 3.59
CA ALA A 146 -1.59 13.09 4.27
C ALA A 146 -1.33 12.59 5.69
N GLY A 147 -0.31 11.75 5.87
CA GLY A 147 0.08 11.26 7.19
C GLY A 147 0.57 12.38 8.11
N ALA A 148 1.35 13.34 7.59
CA ALA A 148 1.77 14.52 8.34
C ALA A 148 0.60 15.43 8.74
N VAL A 149 -0.42 15.57 7.88
CA VAL A 149 -1.66 16.29 8.21
C VAL A 149 -2.46 15.57 9.30
N VAL A 150 -2.61 14.25 9.21
CA VAL A 150 -3.27 13.46 10.26
C VAL A 150 -2.49 13.58 11.57
N ALA A 151 -1.16 13.49 11.51
CA ALA A 151 -0.29 13.69 12.66
C ALA A 151 -0.49 15.08 13.29
N SER A 152 -0.48 16.15 12.49
CA SER A 152 -0.60 17.52 13.00
C SER A 152 -1.97 17.84 13.59
N VAL A 153 -3.04 17.16 13.16
CA VAL A 153 -4.38 17.30 13.75
C VAL A 153 -4.56 16.45 15.02
N VAL A 154 -3.94 15.27 15.06
CA VAL A 154 -4.13 14.30 16.16
C VAL A 154 -3.14 14.53 17.32
N LEU A 155 -1.89 14.89 17.03
CA LEU A 155 -0.84 15.09 18.04
C LEU A 155 -1.12 16.21 19.04
N PRO A 156 -1.60 17.42 18.66
CA PRO A 156 -1.90 18.48 19.61
C PRO A 156 -2.96 18.04 20.65
N ARG A 157 -3.82 17.10 20.27
CA ARG A 157 -4.86 16.54 21.15
C ARG A 157 -4.34 15.49 22.14
N ARG A 158 -3.15 14.93 21.92
CA ARG A 158 -2.56 13.86 22.75
C ARG A 158 -1.34 14.32 23.58
N VAL A 159 -0.63 15.36 23.13
CA VAL A 159 0.60 15.87 23.77
C VAL A 159 0.34 16.64 25.08
N VAL A 160 -0.86 17.16 25.30
CA VAL A 160 -1.20 17.87 26.58
C VAL A 160 -1.20 16.92 27.80
N GLY A 161 -1.13 15.59 27.61
CA GLY A 161 -1.24 14.64 28.73
C GLY A 161 -0.05 13.71 29.01
N ARG A 162 0.76 13.28 28.01
CA ARG A 162 1.74 12.20 28.22
C ARG A 162 2.96 12.33 27.30
N GLY A 163 4.15 12.46 27.90
CA GLY A 163 5.46 12.49 27.23
C GLY A 163 5.91 11.14 26.63
N LEU A 164 5.02 10.46 25.90
CA LEU A 164 5.28 9.17 25.26
C LEU A 164 5.29 9.36 23.74
N ARG A 165 6.28 8.73 23.08
CA ARG A 165 6.39 8.59 21.62
C ARG A 165 5.01 8.24 21.05
N ALA A 166 4.35 9.20 20.42
CA ALA A 166 3.03 9.01 19.86
C ALA A 166 3.18 8.22 18.55
N GLU A 167 3.09 6.89 18.64
CA GLU A 167 2.96 6.02 17.49
C GLU A 167 1.61 6.31 16.82
N LEU A 168 1.65 6.80 15.57
CA LEU A 168 0.46 7.11 14.77
C LEU A 168 0.19 5.96 13.81
N PRO A 169 -1.08 5.52 13.66
CA PRO A 169 -1.45 4.48 12.71
C PRO A 169 -1.33 5.02 11.28
N PHE A 170 -0.21 4.75 10.63
CA PHE A 170 0.10 5.25 9.29
C PHE A 170 -0.46 4.34 8.18
N GLY A 171 -0.79 3.09 8.53
CA GLY A 171 -1.31 2.07 7.61
C GLY A 171 -2.61 2.48 6.89
N PRO A 172 -3.65 2.98 7.58
CA PRO A 172 -4.89 3.43 6.94
C PRO A 172 -4.67 4.55 5.91
N VAL A 173 -3.73 5.46 6.17
CA VAL A 173 -3.41 6.55 5.21
C VAL A 173 -2.74 5.96 3.97
N LEU A 174 -1.73 5.11 4.15
CA LEU A 174 -1.05 4.43 3.04
C LEU A 174 -2.03 3.64 2.15
N LEU A 175 -2.92 2.85 2.79
CA LEU A 175 -3.93 2.06 2.10
C LEU A 175 -4.96 2.95 1.39
N GLY A 176 -5.44 4.01 2.05
CA GLY A 176 -6.41 4.93 1.46
C GLY A 176 -5.86 5.62 0.21
N VAL A 177 -4.63 6.14 0.27
CA VAL A 177 -3.98 6.77 -0.88
C VAL A 177 -3.67 5.74 -1.97
N PHE A 178 -3.24 4.52 -1.61
CA PHE A 178 -3.03 3.43 -2.58
C PHE A 178 -4.31 3.13 -3.38
N TRP A 179 -5.44 2.92 -2.69
CA TRP A 179 -6.71 2.63 -3.37
C TRP A 179 -7.19 3.80 -4.22
N GLY A 180 -6.96 5.05 -3.78
CA GLY A 180 -7.23 6.23 -4.60
C GLY A 180 -6.48 6.21 -5.92
N PHE A 181 -5.17 5.90 -5.90
CA PHE A 181 -4.35 5.82 -7.12
C PHE A 181 -4.75 4.64 -8.01
N VAL A 182 -5.01 3.46 -7.43
CA VAL A 182 -5.38 2.26 -8.19
C VAL A 182 -6.74 2.42 -8.88
N LEU A 183 -7.70 3.09 -8.25
CA LEU A 183 -9.06 3.24 -8.77
C LEU A 183 -9.24 4.45 -9.70
N LEU A 184 -8.37 5.47 -9.59
CA LEU A 184 -8.47 6.69 -10.40
C LEU A 184 -7.51 6.75 -11.59
N GLY A 185 -6.44 5.94 -11.58
CA GLY A 185 -5.44 5.88 -12.65
C GLY A 185 -5.55 4.61 -13.46
#